data_AF-A0A2R4X3G8-F1
#
_entry.id   AF-A0A2R4X3G8-F1
#
_cell.length_a   1.000
_cell.length_b   1.000
_cell.length_c   1.000
_cell.angle_alpha   90.00
_cell.angle_beta   90.00
_cell.angle_gamma   90.00
#
_symmetry.space_group_name_H-M   'P 1'
#
loop_
_entity.id
_entity.type
_entity.pdbx_description
1 polymer ?
#
loop_
_entity_poly.entity_id
_entity_poly.type
_entity_poly.pdbx_seq_one_letter_code
_entity_poly.pdbx_strand_id
1 'polypeptide(L)'
;MEQVKDREQVMIQNGEISIYEEPQKVPSYTEFLTVPGEVVVVDSGAGSFAYSMIGSQTNTNIERAEINLSGFAADHEDDSDPWKVGFYGHLGNAENGVVHGTDLLSDDELSGVLHESNLNQLGVEYPYDGQMLKANMAESGYFEIYQPSNYESKDYLQFILDEVIHYLK
;
A
#
# COMPACT_ATOMS: atom_id res chain seq x y z
N MET A 1 -13.44 -16.98 -1.43
CA MET A 1 -12.97 -17.45 -0.10
C MET A 1 -13.99 -17.04 0.94
N GLU A 2 -14.01 -17.69 2.10
CA GLU A 2 -14.91 -17.37 3.20
C GLU A 2 -14.08 -16.78 4.36
N GLN A 3 -14.53 -15.68 4.95
CA GLN A 3 -14.03 -15.21 6.23
C GLN A 3 -15.08 -15.49 7.31
N VAL A 4 -14.62 -15.85 8.51
CA VAL A 4 -15.47 -15.94 9.68
C VAL A 4 -15.51 -14.54 10.29
N LYS A 5 -16.69 -13.93 10.35
CA LYS A 5 -16.93 -12.70 11.10
C LYS A 5 -17.91 -12.98 12.23
N ASP A 6 -17.57 -12.51 13.42
CA ASP A 6 -18.47 -12.55 14.56
C ASP A 6 -19.50 -11.43 14.39
N ARG A 7 -20.78 -11.81 14.42
CA ARG A 7 -21.87 -10.86 14.37
C ARG A 7 -22.53 -10.80 15.74
N GLU A 8 -22.51 -9.61 16.34
CA GLU A 8 -23.23 -9.35 17.58
C GLU A 8 -24.75 -9.40 17.33
N GLN A 9 -25.43 -10.29 18.03
CA GLN A 9 -26.87 -10.24 18.21
C GLN A 9 -27.20 -9.76 19.62
N VAL A 10 -27.93 -8.66 19.69
CA VAL A 10 -28.48 -8.15 20.96
C VAL A 10 -29.88 -8.72 21.13
N MET A 11 -30.08 -9.52 22.16
CA MET A 11 -31.38 -10.04 22.53
C MET A 11 -31.84 -9.42 23.84
N ILE A 12 -33.03 -8.81 23.84
CA ILE A 12 -33.66 -8.28 25.04
C ILE A 12 -34.77 -9.25 25.45
N GLN A 13 -34.58 -9.96 26.56
CA GLN A 13 -35.60 -10.83 27.15
C GLN A 13 -35.76 -10.50 28.64
N ASN A 14 -37.01 -10.34 29.09
CA ASN A 14 -37.36 -10.09 30.49
C ASN A 14 -36.66 -8.88 31.15
N GLY A 15 -36.26 -7.87 30.35
CA GLY A 15 -35.55 -6.69 30.84
C GLY A 15 -34.03 -6.89 30.97
N GLU A 16 -33.51 -8.08 30.64
CA GLU A 16 -32.08 -8.34 30.52
C GLU A 16 -31.65 -8.23 29.05
N ILE A 17 -30.48 -7.62 28.84
CA ILE A 17 -29.83 -7.52 27.53
C ILE A 17 -28.73 -8.57 27.49
N SER A 18 -28.84 -9.53 26.58
CA SER A 18 -27.82 -10.53 26.29
C SER A 18 -27.21 -10.25 24.92
N ILE A 19 -25.88 -10.24 24.84
CA ILE A 19 -25.13 -10.10 23.59
C ILE A 19 -24.57 -11.49 23.25
N TYR A 20 -24.88 -11.98 22.06
CA TYR A 20 -24.36 -13.23 21.53
C TYR A 20 -23.50 -12.95 20.30
N GLU A 21 -22.32 -13.54 20.26
CA GLU A 21 -21.47 -13.55 19.07
C GLU A 21 -21.71 -14.88 18.34
N GLU A 22 -22.28 -14.81 17.14
CA GLU A 22 -22.45 -15.99 16.29
C GLU A 22 -21.47 -15.91 15.11
N PRO A 23 -20.55 -16.89 14.96
CA PRO A 23 -19.62 -16.91 13.84
C PRO A 23 -20.38 -17.13 12.52
N GLN A 24 -20.38 -16.13 11.64
CA GLN A 24 -20.95 -16.28 10.30
C GLN A 24 -19.85 -16.35 9.24
N LYS A 25 -19.99 -17.33 8.34
CA LYS A 25 -19.22 -17.39 7.10
C LYS A 25 -19.74 -16.35 6.14
N VAL A 26 -18.93 -15.35 5.84
CA VAL A 26 -19.27 -14.30 4.87
C VAL A 26 -18.38 -14.49 3.63
N PRO A 27 -18.97 -14.51 2.41
CA PRO A 27 -18.18 -14.59 1.19
C PRO A 27 -17.30 -13.35 1.05
N SER A 28 -16.00 -13.56 0.82
CA SER A 28 -15.04 -12.50 0.55
C SER A 28 -14.97 -12.21 -0.95
N TYR A 29 -15.03 -10.92 -1.28
CA TYR A 29 -14.82 -10.40 -2.63
C TYR A 29 -13.85 -9.20 -2.56
N THR A 30 -13.21 -8.89 -3.68
CA THR A 30 -12.36 -7.71 -3.85
C THR A 30 -12.44 -7.29 -5.31
N GLU A 31 -12.30 -6.00 -5.56
CA GLU A 31 -12.07 -5.49 -6.91
C GLU A 31 -10.58 -5.61 -7.24
N PHE A 32 -10.28 -5.71 -8.54
CA PHE A 32 -8.92 -5.79 -9.04
C PHE A 32 -8.79 -5.16 -10.42
N LEU A 33 -7.60 -4.65 -10.71
CA LEU A 33 -7.16 -4.20 -12.02
C LEU A 33 -6.06 -5.14 -12.52
N THR A 34 -5.97 -5.33 -13.83
CA THR A 34 -4.91 -6.17 -14.39
C THR A 34 -4.48 -5.72 -15.77
N VAL A 35 -3.16 -5.78 -16.00
CA VAL A 35 -2.56 -5.83 -17.32
C VAL A 35 -2.00 -7.25 -17.50
N PRO A 36 -2.57 -8.06 -18.41
CA PRO A 36 -2.15 -9.45 -18.58
C PRO A 36 -0.66 -9.58 -18.90
N GLY A 37 0.05 -10.38 -18.10
CA GLY A 37 1.49 -10.60 -18.25
C GLY A 37 2.38 -9.56 -17.57
N GLU A 38 1.80 -8.53 -16.96
CA GLU A 38 2.55 -7.45 -16.31
C GLU A 38 2.18 -7.31 -14.83
N VAL A 39 0.95 -6.91 -14.51
CA VAL A 39 0.56 -6.60 -13.12
C VAL A 39 -0.89 -6.96 -12.81
N VAL A 40 -1.13 -7.30 -11.54
CA VAL A 40 -2.46 -7.40 -10.94
C VAL A 40 -2.46 -6.56 -9.67
N VAL A 41 -3.40 -5.60 -9.58
CA VAL A 41 -3.60 -4.77 -8.39
C VAL A 41 -4.94 -5.13 -7.78
N VAL A 42 -4.99 -5.31 -6.46
CA VAL A 42 -6.22 -5.58 -5.71
C VAL A 42 -6.55 -4.40 -4.80
N ASP A 43 -7.83 -4.10 -4.67
CA ASP A 43 -8.33 -2.94 -3.91
C ASP A 43 -7.95 -2.97 -2.42
N SER A 44 -7.74 -4.16 -1.84
CA SER A 44 -7.33 -4.28 -0.45
C SER A 44 -6.32 -5.39 -0.21
N GLY A 45 -5.44 -5.21 0.80
CA GLY A 45 -4.50 -6.26 1.22
C GLY A 45 -5.21 -7.53 1.72
N ALA A 46 -6.40 -7.40 2.32
CA ALA A 46 -7.27 -8.51 2.67
C ALA A 46 -7.80 -9.27 1.43
N GLY A 47 -7.81 -8.60 0.27
CA GLY A 47 -8.12 -9.13 -1.05
C GLY A 47 -7.02 -9.96 -1.71
N SER A 48 -5.85 -10.14 -1.07
CA SER A 48 -4.74 -10.90 -1.66
C SER A 48 -5.02 -12.36 -2.00
N PHE A 49 -6.13 -12.91 -1.50
CA PHE A 49 -6.66 -14.18 -1.98
C PHE A 49 -6.94 -14.19 -3.50
N ALA A 50 -7.26 -13.03 -4.08
CA ALA A 50 -7.56 -12.88 -5.49
C ALA A 50 -6.37 -13.28 -6.37
N TYR A 51 -5.12 -13.10 -5.92
CA TYR A 51 -3.94 -13.54 -6.67
C TYR A 51 -3.98 -15.04 -6.96
N SER A 52 -4.23 -15.86 -5.93
CA SER A 52 -4.35 -17.32 -6.09
C SER A 52 -5.53 -17.71 -6.99
N MET A 53 -6.65 -16.99 -6.88
CA MET A 53 -7.83 -17.25 -7.69
C MET A 53 -7.59 -16.92 -9.17
N ILE A 54 -7.06 -15.73 -9.46
CA ILE A 54 -6.72 -15.30 -10.82
C ILE A 54 -5.68 -16.24 -11.41
N GLY A 55 -4.60 -16.54 -10.68
CA GLY A 55 -3.54 -17.44 -11.14
C GLY A 55 -4.07 -18.84 -11.49
N SER A 56 -4.96 -19.39 -10.66
CA SER A 56 -5.59 -20.70 -10.94
C SER A 56 -6.48 -20.70 -12.17
N GLN A 57 -7.23 -19.62 -12.43
CA GLN A 57 -8.17 -19.51 -13.56
C GLN A 57 -7.46 -19.19 -14.87
N THR A 58 -6.35 -18.47 -14.80
CA THR A 58 -5.57 -18.04 -15.97
C THR A 58 -4.36 -18.93 -16.24
N ASN A 59 -4.14 -19.96 -15.41
CA ASN A 59 -2.94 -20.80 -15.44
C ASN A 59 -1.65 -19.95 -15.46
N THR A 60 -1.63 -18.88 -14.66
CA THR A 60 -0.54 -17.92 -14.56
C THR A 60 0.02 -17.92 -13.14
N ASN A 61 1.34 -17.81 -13.00
CA ASN A 61 1.97 -17.59 -11.71
C ASN A 61 1.86 -16.11 -11.35
N ILE A 62 1.26 -15.81 -10.19
CA ILE A 62 1.15 -14.43 -9.68
C ILE A 62 1.95 -14.38 -8.40
N GLU A 63 2.98 -13.55 -8.40
CA GLU A 63 3.85 -13.31 -7.25
C GLU A 63 3.52 -11.95 -6.65
N ARG A 64 3.64 -11.83 -5.33
CA ARG A 64 3.52 -10.54 -4.66
C ARG A 64 4.79 -9.75 -4.96
N ALA A 65 4.63 -8.58 -5.55
CA ALA A 65 5.74 -7.68 -5.80
C ALA A 65 6.11 -6.90 -4.52
N GLU A 66 7.40 -6.69 -4.33
CA GLU A 66 7.94 -5.73 -3.35
C GLU A 66 8.43 -4.47 -4.08
N ILE A 67 8.34 -3.30 -3.45
CA ILE A 67 8.76 -2.03 -4.07
C ILE A 67 10.10 -1.59 -3.49
N ASN A 68 11.07 -1.32 -4.37
CA ASN A 68 12.34 -0.69 -4.03
C ASN A 68 12.18 0.80 -3.74
N LEU A 69 11.64 1.13 -2.55
CA LEU A 69 11.34 2.51 -2.17
C LEU A 69 12.57 3.43 -2.18
N SER A 70 13.73 2.93 -1.76
CA SER A 70 14.99 3.70 -1.81
C SER A 70 15.43 4.00 -3.23
N GLY A 71 15.19 3.08 -4.18
CA GLY A 71 15.47 3.31 -5.60
C GLY A 71 14.54 4.38 -6.19
N PHE A 72 13.24 4.25 -5.92
CA PHE A 72 12.26 5.25 -6.34
C PHE A 72 12.62 6.64 -5.79
N ALA A 73 12.91 6.75 -4.49
CA ALA A 73 13.23 8.02 -3.86
C ALA A 73 14.51 8.67 -4.44
N ALA A 74 15.52 7.87 -4.79
CA ALA A 74 16.77 8.36 -5.35
C ALA A 74 16.61 8.86 -6.79
N ASP A 75 15.84 8.16 -7.62
CA ASP A 75 15.62 8.54 -9.03
C ASP A 75 14.69 9.76 -9.16
N HIS A 76 13.91 10.06 -8.12
CA HIS A 76 12.96 11.18 -8.05
C HIS A 76 13.30 12.23 -6.97
N GLU A 77 14.57 12.36 -6.60
CA GLU A 77 15.01 13.32 -5.56
C GLU A 77 14.79 14.78 -6.01
N ASP A 78 14.97 15.07 -7.30
CA ASP A 78 14.89 16.43 -7.85
C ASP A 78 13.46 16.89 -8.18
N ASP A 79 12.52 15.95 -8.32
CA ASP A 79 11.16 16.21 -8.80
C ASP A 79 10.06 15.74 -7.85
N SER A 80 10.39 15.11 -6.72
CA SER A 80 9.42 14.69 -5.70
C SER A 80 9.71 15.29 -4.32
N ASP A 81 8.64 15.56 -3.58
CA ASP A 81 8.71 16.05 -2.19
C ASP A 81 8.21 14.97 -1.21
N PRO A 82 9.12 14.29 -0.48
CA PRO A 82 8.73 13.30 0.53
C PRO A 82 8.00 13.94 1.72
N TRP A 83 6.75 13.55 1.93
CA TRP A 83 5.94 14.00 3.07
C TRP A 83 5.80 12.94 4.18
N LYS A 84 6.23 11.70 3.89
CA LYS A 84 6.24 10.60 4.85
C LYS A 84 7.38 9.63 4.53
N VAL A 85 8.15 9.23 5.54
CA VAL A 85 9.21 8.24 5.38
C VAL A 85 9.15 7.25 6.54
N GLY A 86 8.99 5.97 6.22
CA GLY A 86 9.12 4.87 7.17
C GLY A 86 10.43 4.15 6.94
N PHE A 87 11.16 3.87 8.01
CA PHE A 87 12.50 3.30 7.95
C PHE A 87 12.69 2.18 8.97
N TYR A 88 13.67 1.30 8.69
CA TYR A 88 14.10 0.23 9.58
C TYR A 88 15.56 -0.16 9.35
N GLY A 89 16.14 -0.88 10.31
CA GLY A 89 17.51 -1.41 10.19
C GLY A 89 18.61 -0.36 10.36
N HIS A 90 18.28 0.80 10.94
CA HIS A 90 19.24 1.82 11.30
C HIS A 90 20.22 1.32 12.37
N LEU A 91 21.49 1.74 12.26
CA LEU A 91 22.51 1.46 13.26
C LEU A 91 22.42 2.49 14.40
N GLY A 92 21.68 2.16 15.45
CA GLY A 92 21.52 3.02 16.63
C GLY A 92 20.52 2.46 17.63
N ASN A 93 20.01 3.31 18.54
CA ASN A 93 18.96 2.91 19.48
C ASN A 93 17.55 2.94 18.85
N ALA A 94 17.39 3.59 17.70
CA ALA A 94 16.14 3.64 16.95
C ALA A 94 16.19 2.58 15.84
N GLU A 95 15.59 1.41 16.07
CA GLU A 95 15.63 0.29 15.11
C GLU A 95 14.65 0.48 13.93
N ASN A 96 13.58 1.24 14.13
CA ASN A 96 12.58 1.60 13.12
C ASN A 96 11.82 2.87 13.52
N GLY A 97 11.16 3.49 12.55
CA GLY A 97 10.33 4.66 12.77
C GLY A 97 9.53 5.08 11.55
N VAL A 98 8.57 5.98 11.76
CA VAL A 98 7.84 6.67 10.69
C VAL A 98 7.83 8.15 11.01
N VAL A 99 8.28 8.96 10.06
CA VAL A 99 8.29 10.42 10.16
C VAL A 99 7.35 11.02 9.12
N HIS A 100 6.75 12.14 9.46
CA HIS A 100 5.84 12.91 8.61
C HIS A 100 6.27 14.38 8.63
N GLY A 101 6.23 15.04 7.47
CA GLY A 101 6.70 16.41 7.35
C GLY A 101 6.77 16.86 5.90
N THR A 102 7.74 17.70 5.60
CA THR A 102 8.07 18.20 4.26
C THR A 102 9.58 18.13 4.11
N ASP A 103 10.08 17.80 2.92
CA ASP A 103 11.52 17.76 2.64
C ASP A 103 12.29 16.81 3.59
N LEU A 104 11.67 15.69 3.95
CA LEU A 104 12.17 14.81 5.02
C LEU A 104 13.52 14.16 4.70
N LEU A 105 13.81 13.92 3.42
CA LEU A 105 15.07 13.29 3.01
C LEU A 105 16.24 14.28 3.01
N SER A 106 15.97 15.58 2.86
CA SER A 106 17.00 16.63 2.89
C SER A 106 17.09 17.36 4.24
N ASP A 107 16.28 16.97 5.23
CA ASP A 107 16.34 17.51 6.59
C ASP A 107 17.67 17.13 7.27
N ASP A 108 18.48 18.11 7.67
CA ASP A 108 19.81 17.90 8.27
C ASP A 108 19.79 17.04 9.56
N GLU A 109 18.69 17.05 10.33
CA GLU A 109 18.56 16.28 11.57
C GLU A 109 18.14 14.83 11.31
N LEU A 110 17.43 14.57 10.22
CA LEU A 110 16.86 13.25 9.91
C LEU A 110 17.59 12.51 8.78
N SER A 111 18.18 13.23 7.83
CA SER A 111 18.82 12.70 6.62
C SER A 111 19.84 11.61 6.94
N GLY A 112 20.69 11.80 7.95
CA GLY A 112 21.67 10.80 8.37
C GLY A 112 21.05 9.47 8.78
N VAL A 113 19.94 9.50 9.53
CA VAL A 113 19.22 8.28 9.94
C VAL A 113 18.54 7.63 8.73
N LEU A 114 17.90 8.44 7.89
CA LEU A 114 17.11 7.94 6.76
C LEU A 114 17.99 7.36 5.64
N HIS A 115 19.13 7.99 5.32
CA HIS A 115 20.07 7.51 4.30
C HIS A 115 20.80 6.23 4.72
N GLU A 116 21.00 5.99 6.02
CA GLU A 116 21.62 4.77 6.53
C GLU A 116 20.62 3.62 6.76
N SER A 117 19.33 3.88 6.57
CA SER A 117 18.25 2.91 6.82
C SER A 117 17.67 2.32 5.55
N ASN A 118 16.97 1.19 5.69
CA ASN A 118 16.08 0.68 4.65
C ASN A 118 14.73 1.39 4.76
N LEU A 119 14.11 1.73 3.63
CA LEU A 119 12.78 2.33 3.60
C LEU A 119 11.70 1.25 3.52
N ASN A 120 10.71 1.31 4.39
CA ASN A 120 9.52 0.44 4.35
C ASN A 120 8.23 1.19 3.98
N GLN A 121 8.20 2.51 4.09
CA GLN A 121 7.10 3.37 3.65
C GLN A 121 7.65 4.66 3.04
N LEU A 122 7.01 5.13 1.98
CA LEU A 122 7.37 6.37 1.30
C LEU A 122 6.10 7.06 0.82
N GLY A 123 5.84 8.26 1.33
CA GLY A 123 4.84 9.16 0.81
C GLY A 123 5.51 10.35 0.12
N VAL A 124 5.13 10.59 -1.13
CA VAL A 124 5.69 11.67 -1.97
C VAL A 124 4.58 12.53 -2.57
N GLU A 125 4.88 13.81 -2.76
CA GLU A 125 4.18 14.69 -3.70
C GLU A 125 5.00 14.72 -5.00
N TYR A 126 4.41 14.31 -6.11
CA TYR A 126 5.12 14.03 -7.36
C TYR A 126 4.35 14.59 -8.57
N PRO A 127 4.98 15.40 -9.44
CA PRO A 127 4.38 15.89 -10.67
C PRO A 127 4.34 14.78 -11.73
N TYR A 128 3.14 14.43 -12.17
CA TYR A 128 2.92 13.42 -13.21
C TYR A 128 1.82 13.87 -14.16
N ASP A 129 2.03 13.78 -15.47
CA ASP A 129 1.05 14.19 -16.51
C ASP A 129 0.38 15.57 -16.25
N GLY A 130 1.18 16.54 -15.80
CA GLY A 130 0.71 17.91 -15.54
C GLY A 130 -0.12 18.11 -14.26
N GLN A 131 -0.21 17.11 -13.39
CA GLN A 131 -0.88 17.16 -12.09
C GLN A 131 0.08 16.78 -10.96
N MET A 132 -0.13 17.33 -9.76
CA MET A 132 0.59 16.89 -8.57
C MET A 132 -0.16 15.73 -7.93
N LEU A 133 0.53 14.59 -7.84
CA LEU A 133 0.03 13.40 -7.16
C LEU A 133 0.57 13.36 -5.75
N LYS A 134 -0.30 13.12 -4.77
CA LYS A 134 0.12 12.76 -3.41
C LYS A 134 -0.01 11.25 -3.25
N ALA A 135 1.09 10.53 -3.40
CA ALA A 135 1.11 9.07 -3.33
C ALA A 135 1.70 8.57 -2.01
N ASN A 136 1.34 7.35 -1.62
CA ASN A 136 1.95 6.61 -0.52
C ASN A 136 2.17 5.16 -0.91
N MET A 137 3.37 4.67 -0.62
CA MET A 137 3.87 3.37 -1.03
C MET A 137 4.45 2.66 0.17
N ALA A 138 4.38 1.33 0.15
CA ALA A 138 5.09 0.50 1.10
C ALA A 138 5.88 -0.59 0.38
N GLU A 139 7.00 -0.99 0.98
CA GLU A 139 7.89 -2.04 0.47
C GLU A 139 7.13 -3.33 0.15
N SER A 140 6.06 -3.63 0.91
CA SER A 140 5.18 -4.79 0.71
C SER A 140 4.34 -4.83 -0.58
N GLY A 141 4.52 -3.88 -1.51
CA GLY A 141 3.72 -3.77 -2.75
C GLY A 141 2.46 -2.91 -2.61
N TYR A 142 2.26 -2.25 -1.46
CA TYR A 142 1.11 -1.37 -1.27
C TYR A 142 1.34 -0.03 -1.97
N PHE A 143 0.33 0.46 -2.67
CA PHE A 143 0.37 1.72 -3.40
C PHE A 143 -1.00 2.41 -3.36
N GLU A 144 -1.02 3.68 -2.95
CA GLU A 144 -2.23 4.49 -2.83
C GLU A 144 -1.97 5.92 -3.33
N ILE A 145 -2.97 6.51 -4.00
CA ILE A 145 -2.99 7.93 -4.38
C ILE A 145 -4.02 8.64 -3.52
N TYR A 146 -3.57 9.55 -2.65
CA TYR A 146 -4.43 10.38 -1.81
C TYR A 146 -4.99 11.58 -2.56
N GLN A 147 -4.18 12.17 -3.45
CA GLN A 147 -4.56 13.34 -4.23
C GLN A 147 -4.11 13.19 -5.68
N PRO A 148 -4.98 13.58 -6.65
CA PRO A 148 -6.36 14.04 -6.43
C PRO A 148 -7.27 12.90 -5.96
N SER A 149 -8.30 13.20 -5.16
CA SER A 149 -9.15 12.18 -4.54
C SER A 149 -10.04 11.42 -5.54
N ASN A 150 -10.12 11.89 -6.78
CA ASN A 150 -10.89 11.32 -7.87
C ASN A 150 -9.98 10.74 -8.97
N TYR A 151 -8.83 10.17 -8.58
CA TYR A 151 -7.91 9.55 -9.52
C TYR A 151 -8.54 8.30 -10.15
N GLU A 152 -8.71 8.32 -11.47
CA GLU A 152 -9.40 7.25 -12.20
C GLU A 152 -8.56 5.97 -12.24
N SER A 153 -9.20 4.80 -12.21
CA SER A 153 -8.50 3.50 -12.20
C SER A 153 -7.56 3.30 -13.38
N LYS A 154 -7.87 3.89 -14.54
CA LYS A 154 -7.01 3.85 -15.72
C LYS A 154 -5.72 4.64 -15.51
N ASP A 155 -5.83 5.85 -14.98
CA ASP A 155 -4.70 6.74 -14.76
C ASP A 155 -3.83 6.23 -13.60
N TYR A 156 -4.47 5.62 -12.59
CA TYR A 156 -3.80 4.85 -11.53
C TYR A 156 -2.94 3.72 -12.10
N LEU A 157 -3.52 2.89 -12.97
CA LEU A 157 -2.79 1.77 -13.56
C LEU A 157 -1.67 2.26 -14.47
N GLN A 158 -1.91 3.32 -15.25
CA GLN A 158 -0.90 3.94 -16.11
C GLN A 158 0.29 4.46 -15.29
N PHE A 159 0.04 5.16 -14.18
CA PHE A 159 1.10 5.61 -13.26
C PHE A 159 1.95 4.45 -12.73
N ILE A 160 1.31 3.33 -12.37
CA ILE A 160 2.06 2.14 -11.92
C ILE A 160 2.97 1.60 -13.02
N LEU A 161 2.47 1.52 -14.25
CA LEU A 161 3.25 0.99 -15.39
C LEU A 161 4.39 1.92 -15.82
N ASP A 162 4.18 3.23 -15.72
CA ASP A 162 5.16 4.21 -16.18
C ASP A 162 6.23 4.50 -15.11
N GLU A 163 5.82 4.58 -13.84
CA GLU A 163 6.72 5.02 -12.76
C GLU A 163 7.07 3.87 -11.81
N VAL A 164 6.10 3.08 -11.33
CA VAL A 164 6.34 2.16 -10.20
C VAL A 164 6.96 0.83 -10.63
N ILE A 165 6.60 0.31 -11.81
CA ILE A 165 6.95 -1.06 -12.23
C ILE A 165 8.46 -1.30 -12.28
N HIS A 166 9.24 -0.25 -12.57
CA HIS A 166 10.69 -0.28 -12.66
C HIS A 166 11.38 -0.55 -11.33
N TYR A 167 10.65 -0.37 -10.22
CA TYR A 167 11.15 -0.55 -8.86
C TYR A 167 10.60 -1.82 -8.21
N LEU A 168 9.85 -2.65 -8.93
CA LEU A 168 9.36 -3.92 -8.39
C LEU A 168 10.47 -4.97 -8.28
N LYS A 169 10.43 -5.75 -7.20
CA LYS A 169 11.32 -6.88 -6.91
C LYS A 169 10.52 -8.16 -6.68
#